data_AF-X1FZZ2-F1
#
_entry.id   AF-X1FZZ2-F1
#
_cell.length_a   1.000
_cell.length_b   1.000
_cell.length_c   1.000
_cell.angle_alpha   90.00
_cell.angle_beta   90.00
_cell.angle_gamma   90.00
#
_symmetry.space_group_name_H-M   'P 1'
#
loop_
_entity.id
_entity.type
_entity.pdbx_description
1 polymer ?
#
loop_
_entity_poly.entity_id
_entity_poly.type
_entity_poly.pdbx_seq_one_letter_code
_entity_poly.pdbx_strand_id
1 'polypeptide(L)' 'MKSEEILKAISVEVSTCTLCELHHSRNVAVPGEGPENSEIMFIGEGPGFHE' A
#
# COMPACT_ATOMS: atom_id res chain seq x y z
N MET A 1 0.26 -2.57 -19.93
CA MET A 1 0.88 -2.96 -18.66
C MET A 1 -0.09 -3.89 -17.96
N LYS A 2 0.39 -4.98 -17.37
CA LYS A 2 -0.45 -5.89 -16.56
C LYS A 2 -0.82 -5.20 -15.26
N SER A 3 -2.01 -5.46 -14.72
CA SER A 3 -2.47 -4.84 -13.47
C SER A 3 -1.50 -5.10 -12.30
N GLU A 4 -0.88 -6.28 -12.25
CA GLU A 4 0.17 -6.61 -11.29
C GLU A 4 1.38 -5.64 -11.37
N GLU A 5 1.80 -5.22 -12.57
CA GLU A 5 2.91 -4.27 -12.76
C GLU A 5 2.54 -2.87 -12.25
N ILE A 6 1.28 -2.47 -12.45
CA ILE A 6 0.76 -1.19 -11.96
C ILE A 6 0.72 -1.18 -10.43
N LEU A 7 0.22 -2.26 -9.81
CA LEU A 7 0.19 -2.39 -8.35
C LEU A 7 1.59 -2.37 -7.74
N LYS A 8 2.57 -3.01 -8.39
CA LYS A 8 3.98 -2.93 -7.99
C LYS A 8 4.53 -1.51 -8.08
N ALA A 9 4.22 -0.78 -9.16
CA ALA A 9 4.66 0.62 -9.30
C ALA A 9 4.07 1.52 -8.20
N ILE A 10 2.78 1.36 -7.91
CA ILE A 10 2.10 2.09 -6.82
C ILE A 10 2.72 1.74 -5.47
N SER A 11 3.01 0.47 -5.20
CA SER A 11 3.69 0.04 -3.97
C SER A 11 5.04 0.74 -3.77
N VAL A 12 5.81 0.92 -4.84
CA VAL A 12 7.09 1.64 -4.79
C VAL A 12 6.86 3.12 -4.46
N GLU A 13 5.92 3.78 -5.12
CA GLU A 13 5.61 5.19 -4.87
C GLU A 13 5.15 5.44 -3.43
N VAL A 14 4.26 4.59 -2.92
CA VAL A 14 3.74 4.64 -1.54
C VAL A 14 4.86 4.44 -0.52
N SER A 15 5.81 3.53 -0.79
CA SER A 15 6.93 3.27 0.13
C SER A 15 7.78 4.52 0.41
N THR A 16 7.95 5.38 -0.60
CA THR A 16 8.76 6.60 -0.51
C THR A 16 7.96 7.87 -0.23
N CYS A 17 6.64 7.76 -0.06
CA CYS A 17 5.76 8.93 0.08
C CYS A 17 6.07 9.73 1.36
N THR A 18 6.12 11.07 1.23
CA THR A 18 6.33 12.01 2.34
C THR A 18 5.30 13.14 2.36
N LEU A 19 4.11 12.91 1.79
CA LEU A 19 3.10 13.96 1.58
C LEU A 19 2.31 14.33 2.85
N CYS A 20 2.40 13.56 3.93
CA CYS A 20 1.73 13.84 5.21
C CYS A 20 2.57 13.40 6.41
N GLU A 21 2.21 13.84 7.61
CA GLU A 21 2.98 13.62 8.84
C GLU A 21 3.15 12.13 9.23
N LEU A 22 2.28 11.23 8.75
CA LEU A 22 2.38 9.78 9.00
C LEU A 22 3.71 9.19 8.51
N HIS A 23 4.37 9.86 7.56
CA HIS A 23 5.66 9.42 7.07
C HIS A 23 6.76 9.48 8.14
N HIS A 24 6.60 10.29 9.19
CA HIS A 24 7.60 10.41 10.25
C HIS A 24 7.64 9.21 11.21
N SER A 25 6.51 8.54 11.43
CA SER A 25 6.38 7.50 12.47
C SER A 25 6.35 6.07 11.93
N ARG A 26 5.97 5.86 10.67
CA ARG A 26 5.91 4.52 10.07
C ARG A 26 7.31 3.88 10.00
N ASN A 27 7.41 2.59 10.32
CA ASN A 27 8.64 1.82 10.06
C ASN A 27 8.76 1.46 8.58
N VAL A 28 7.64 1.06 7.98
CA VAL A 28 7.50 0.72 6.57
C VAL A 28 6.10 1.13 6.11
N ALA A 29 5.90 1.33 4.81
CA ALA A 29 4.55 1.48 4.26
C ALA A 29 3.92 0.10 4.02
N VAL A 30 2.62 -0.02 4.26
CA VAL A 30 1.87 -1.27 4.09
C VAL A 30 0.86 -1.10 2.95
N PRO A 31 1.28 -1.31 1.68
CA PRO A 31 0.35 -1.35 0.56
C PRO A 31 -0.56 -2.59 0.67
N GLY A 32 -1.72 -2.54 0.00
CA GLY A 32 -2.65 -3.68 -0.02
C GLY A 32 -2.06 -4.93 -0.67
N GLU A 33 -2.52 -6.10 -0.22
CA GLU A 33 -2.15 -7.41 -0.77
C GLU A 33 -3.36 -8.14 -1.35
N GLY A 34 -3.09 -9.06 -2.28
CA GLY A 34 -4.10 -9.92 -2.89
C GLY A 34 -4.02 -9.97 -4.42
N PRO A 35 -4.87 -10.78 -5.06
CA PRO A 35 -4.92 -10.89 -6.52
C PRO A 35 -5.35 -9.59 -7.18
N GLU A 36 -4.67 -9.18 -8.24
CA GLU A 36 -4.99 -7.97 -9.00
C GLU A 36 -6.36 -8.02 -9.70
N ASN A 37 -6.93 -9.23 -9.82
CA ASN A 37 -8.21 -9.51 -10.45
C ASN A 37 -9.29 -9.98 -9.46
N SER A 38 -9.12 -9.72 -8.16
CA SER A 38 -10.16 -10.02 -7.18
C SER A 38 -11.46 -9.24 -7.49
N GLU A 39 -12.61 -9.92 -7.39
CA GLU A 39 -13.92 -9.28 -7.57
C GLU A 39 -14.32 -8.42 -6.36
N ILE A 40 -13.74 -8.70 -5.19
CA ILE A 40 -14.06 -8.04 -3.92
C ILE A 40 -12.76 -7.58 -3.24
N MET A 41 -12.77 -6.34 -2.74
CA MET A 41 -11.68 -5.75 -1.96
C MET A 41 -12.22 -5.29 -0.60
N PHE A 42 -11.46 -5.55 0.47
CA PHE A 42 -11.72 -5.02 1.80
C PHE A 42 -10.76 -3.87 2.10
N ILE A 43 -11.27 -2.78 2.69
CA ILE A 43 -10.49 -1.58 3.00
C ILE A 43 -10.65 -1.29 4.49
N GLY A 44 -9.53 -1.30 5.21
CA GLY A 44 -9.46 -0.90 6.63
C GLY A 44 -9.11 0.58 6.81
N GLU A 45 -8.82 0.98 8.05
CA GLU A 45 -8.44 2.37 8.40
C GLU A 45 -6.98 2.68 8.04
N GLY A 46 -6.04 1.83 8.45
CA GLY A 46 -4.60 2.02 8.28
C GLY A 46 -3.79 0.95 9.03
N PRO A 47 -2.45 0.96 8.92
CA PRO A 47 -1.59 0.00 9.61
C PRO A 47 -1.59 0.21 11.13
N GLY A 48 -1.55 -0.90 11.87
CA GLY A 48 -1.42 -0.93 13.32
C GLY A 48 0.03 -1.18 13.75
N PHE A 49 0.21 -1.81 14.92
CA PHE A 49 1.56 -2.06 15.48
C PHE A 49 2.27 -3.27 14.86
N HIS A 50 1.54 -4.25 14.35
CA HIS A 50 2.11 -5.52 13.82
C HIS A 50 2.17 -5.56 12.29
N GLU A 51 1.69 -4.51 11.64
CA GLU A 51 1.63 -4.32 10.19
C GLU A 51 2.80 -3.47 9.69
#